data_AF-A0A4Q1FC62-F1
#
_entry.id   AF-A0A4Q1FC62-F1
#
_cell.length_a   1.000
_cell.length_b   1.000
_cell.length_c   1.000
_cell.angle_alpha   90.00
_cell.angle_beta   90.00
_cell.angle_gamma   90.00
#
_symmetry.space_group_name_H-M   'P 1'
#
loop_
_entity.id
_entity.type
_entity.pdbx_description
1 polymer ?
#
loop_
_entity_poly.entity_id
_entity_poly.type
_entity_poly.pdbx_seq_one_letter_code
_entity_poly.pdbx_strand_id
1 'polypeptide(L)' 'MNNPLVAIGGMAAFISVIAFLVGILRLIIISRDRKTSLKIILFAIIGFVIGFGTCAANFKLGNMH' A
#
# COMPACT_ATOMS: atom_id res chain seq x y z
N MET A 1 8.22 6.97 -20.89
CA MET A 1 7.81 7.21 -19.49
C MET A 1 6.28 7.39 -19.38
N ASN A 2 5.48 6.50 -20.00
CA ASN A 2 4.01 6.67 -20.13
C ASN A 2 3.24 5.38 -19.80
N ASN A 3 3.56 4.73 -18.68
CA ASN A 3 2.75 3.58 -18.23
C ASN A 3 1.81 4.05 -17.12
N PRO A 4 0.56 4.46 -17.44
CA PRO A 4 -0.39 4.94 -16.44
C PRO A 4 -0.63 3.91 -15.33
N LEU A 5 -0.47 2.60 -15.64
CA LEU A 5 -0.52 1.53 -14.65
C LEU A 5 0.57 1.63 -13.57
N VAL A 6 1.79 2.04 -13.94
CA VAL A 6 2.89 2.22 -12.97
C VAL A 6 2.61 3.43 -12.08
N ALA A 7 2.10 4.52 -12.66
CA ALA A 7 1.74 5.72 -11.90
C ALA A 7 0.61 5.43 -10.90
N ILE A 8 -0.44 4.71 -11.33
CA ILE A 8 -1.55 4.30 -10.47
C ILE A 8 -1.07 3.32 -9.39
N GLY A 9 -0.26 2.33 -9.75
CA GLY A 9 0.32 1.37 -8.80
C GLY A 9 1.20 2.05 -7.75
N GLY A 10 2.04 3.00 -8.18
CA GLY A 10 2.88 3.80 -7.29
C GLY A 10 2.06 4.68 -6.34
N MET A 11 1.02 5.34 -6.85
CA MET A 11 0.11 6.14 -6.04
C MET A 11 -0.63 5.28 -5.01
N ALA A 12 -1.14 4.11 -5.41
CA ALA A 12 -1.81 3.17 -4.53
C ALA A 12 -0.87 2.64 -3.43
N ALA A 13 0.38 2.32 -3.78
CA ALA A 13 1.39 1.90 -2.81
C ALA A 13 1.70 3.03 -1.81
N PHE A 14 1.86 4.26 -2.28
CA PHE A 14 2.15 5.42 -1.43
C PHE A 14 1.01 5.72 -0.44
N ILE A 15 -0.24 5.74 -0.91
CA ILE A 15 -1.42 5.93 -0.06
C ILE A 15 -1.53 4.79 0.97
N SER A 16 -1.18 3.56 0.58
CA SER A 16 -1.19 2.41 1.48
C SER A 16 -0.18 2.51 2.61
N VAL A 17 1.02 3.08 2.37
CA VAL A 17 2.02 3.36 3.43
C VAL A 17 1.49 4.39 4.43
N ILE A 18 0.83 5.44 3.93
CA ILE A 18 0.21 6.47 4.81
C ILE A 18 -0.91 5.85 5.65
N ALA A 19 -1.80 5.06 5.04
CA ALA A 19 -2.87 4.36 5.74
C ALA A 19 -2.34 3.39 6.80
N PHE A 20 -1.22 2.72 6.53
CA PHE A 20 -0.53 1.83 7.48
C PHE A 20 0.02 2.61 8.68
N LEU A 21 0.71 3.73 8.44
CA LEU A 21 1.22 4.60 9.51
C LEU A 21 0.09 5.15 10.39
N VAL A 22 -1.01 5.59 9.78
CA VAL A 22 -2.21 6.03 10.50
C VAL A 22 -2.81 4.88 11.32
N GLY A 23 -2.89 3.68 10.76
CA GLY A 23 -3.35 2.48 11.46
C GLY A 23 -2.50 2.14 12.69
N ILE A 24 -1.17 2.22 12.57
CA ILE A 24 -0.23 2.02 13.69
C ILE A 24 -0.40 3.11 14.74
N LEU A 25 -0.45 4.38 14.35
CA LEU A 25 -0.62 5.49 15.28
C LEU A 25 -1.93 5.34 16.06
N ARG A 26 -3.02 4.96 15.38
CA ARG A 26 -4.32 4.69 16.01
C ARG A 26 -4.27 3.49 16.96
N LEU A 27 -3.49 2.45 16.64
CA LEU A 27 -3.30 1.27 17.49
C LEU A 27 -2.57 1.62 18.80
N ILE A 28 -1.55 2.49 18.72
CA ILE A 28 -0.73 2.91 19.86
C ILE A 28 -1.50 3.88 20.77
N ILE A 29 -2.22 4.85 20.19
CA ILE A 29 -2.93 5.90 20.94
C ILE A 29 -4.31 5.41 21.43
N ILE A 30 -5.03 4.62 20.63
CA ILE A 30 -6.40 4.16 20.91
C ILE A 30 -6.40 2.65 21.11
N SER A 31 -6.19 2.23 22.37
CA SER A 31 -6.10 0.81 22.72
C SER A 31 -7.47 0.13 22.91
N ARG A 32 -8.57 0.87 22.89
CA ARG A 32 -9.93 0.36 23.18
C ARG A 32 -10.53 -0.44 22.01
N ASP A 33 -10.16 -0.10 20.77
CA ASP A 33 -10.74 -0.68 19.55
C ASP A 33 -9.68 -1.33 18.66
N ARG A 34 -8.82 -2.17 19.24
CA ARG A 34 -7.71 -2.84 18.53
C ARG A 34 -8.19 -3.60 17.28
N LYS A 35 -9.40 -4.16 17.28
CA LYS A 35 -9.97 -4.86 16.11
C LYS A 35 -10.10 -3.94 14.89
N THR A 36 -10.50 -2.69 15.09
CA THR A 36 -10.69 -1.74 13.98
C THR A 36 -9.35 -1.29 13.43
N SER A 37 -8.38 -0.98 14.30
CA SER A 37 -7.01 -0.65 13.89
C SER A 37 -6.33 -1.81 13.15
N LEU A 38 -6.50 -3.05 13.61
CA LEU A 38 -5.98 -4.23 12.90
C LEU A 38 -6.56 -4.37 11.49
N LYS A 39 -7.88 -4.14 11.32
CA LYS A 39 -8.51 -4.19 10.00
C LYS A 39 -7.94 -3.13 9.07
N ILE A 40 -7.72 -1.91 9.56
CA ILE A 40 -7.14 -0.80 8.79
C ILE A 40 -5.72 -1.16 8.34
N ILE A 41 -4.90 -1.70 9.25
CA ILE A 41 -3.54 -2.16 8.95
C ILE A 41 -3.56 -3.29 7.90
N LEU A 42 -4.47 -4.27 8.05
CA LEU A 42 -4.59 -5.39 7.11
C LEU A 42 -4.97 -4.92 5.70
N PHE A 43 -5.96 -4.02 5.59
CA PHE A 43 -6.34 -3.45 4.30
C PHE A 43 -5.21 -2.62 3.67
N ALA A 44 -4.45 -1.88 4.48
CA ALA A 44 -3.29 -1.14 4.01
C ALA A 44 -2.19 -2.07 3.47
N ILE A 45 -1.91 -3.20 4.12
CA ILE A 45 -0.93 -4.18 3.63
C ILE A 45 -1.39 -4.79 2.30
N ILE A 46 -2.66 -5.18 2.19
CA ILE A 46 -3.21 -5.74 0.94
C ILE A 46 -3.11 -4.73 -0.19
N GLY A 47 -3.53 -3.48 0.04
CA GLY A 47 -3.42 -2.39 -0.94
C GLY A 47 -1.97 -2.11 -1.32
N PHE A 48 -1.05 -2.16 -0.36
CA PHE A 48 0.38 -2.00 -0.61
C PHE A 48 0.93 -3.11 -1.50
N VAL A 49 0.62 -4.38 -1.21
CA VAL A 49 1.10 -5.53 -2.00
C VAL A 49 0.56 -5.46 -3.44
N ILE A 50 -0.69 -5.07 -3.63
CA ILE A 50 -1.29 -4.92 -4.97
C ILE A 50 -0.66 -3.75 -5.73
N GLY A 51 -0.55 -2.58 -5.10
CA GLY A 51 0.07 -1.40 -5.70
C GLY A 51 1.53 -1.66 -6.05
N PHE A 52 2.31 -2.13 -5.08
CA PHE A 52 3.71 -2.48 -5.25
C PHE A 52 3.92 -3.61 -6.26
N GLY A 53 3.07 -4.63 -6.27
CA GLY A 53 3.08 -5.71 -7.26
C GLY A 53 2.82 -5.20 -8.67
N THR A 54 1.93 -4.22 -8.82
CA THR A 54 1.68 -3.55 -10.11
C THR A 54 2.91 -2.78 -10.58
N CYS A 55 3.59 -2.06 -9.68
CA CYS A 55 4.88 -1.43 -9.99
C CYS A 55 5.90 -2.49 -10.43
N ALA A 56 6.10 -3.52 -9.60
CA ALA A 56 7.12 -4.53 -9.78
C ALA A 56 6.92 -5.33 -11.09
N ALA A 57 5.69 -5.68 -11.44
CA ALA A 57 5.38 -6.37 -12.69
C ALA A 57 5.70 -5.49 -13.91
N ASN A 58 5.31 -4.22 -13.87
CA ASN A 58 5.54 -3.30 -14.99
C ASN A 58 7.01 -2.81 -15.08
N PHE A 59 7.74 -2.80 -13.97
CA PHE A 59 9.19 -2.55 -13.96
C PHE A 59 10.00 -3.80 -14.35
N LYS A 60 9.59 -5.02 -13.96
CA LYS A 60 10.22 -6.28 -14.42
C LYS A 60 10.01 -6.52 -15.91
N LEU A 61 8.86 -6.18 -16.48
CA LEU A 61 8.58 -6.40 -17.91
C LEU A 61 9.06 -5.26 -18.83
N GLY A 62 9.55 -4.14 -18.27
CA GLY A 62 9.94 -2.97 -19.06
C GLY A 62 11.38 -2.93 -19.56
N ASN A 63 12.27 -3.82 -19.09
CA ASN A 63 13.70 -3.80 -19.47
C ASN A 63 14.43 -5.14 -19.27
N MET A 64 13.78 -6.27 -19.54
CA MET A 64 14.50 -7.53 -19.72
C MET A 64 14.59 -7.81 -21.22
N HIS A 65 15.78 -7.52 -21.76
CA HIS A 65 16.24 -7.86 -23.11
C HIS A 65 16.11 -9.38 -23.34
#